data_AF-A0A7J8WUS2-F1
#
_entry.id   AF-A0A7J8WUS2-F1
#
_cell.length_a   1.000
_cell.length_b   1.000
_cell.length_c   1.000
_cell.angle_alpha   90.00
_cell.angle_beta   90.00
_cell.angle_gamma   90.00
#
_symmetry.space_group_name_H-M   'P 1'
#
loop_
_entity.id
_entity.type
_entity.pdbx_description
1 polymer ?
#
loop_
_entity_poly.entity_id
_entity_poly.type
_entity_poly.pdbx_seq_one_letter_code
_entity_poly.pdbx_strand_id
1 'polypeptide(L)'
;MLMIERTVQYLIGSGMDPGTENNPYLGFVYTSFQERATFVSHGNTARLAKEGGDPVLARICGTIAADEKRHELAYSKIIEKLLQVDPTEAMLAIADMMKKKITMPAHLMYDGEDPRLFEHFSAVAQRLGVYTADDYADILEALIERWGLEKMEGLTGEGRRAQDFVCGLAPRVRKLQERAEDRAKKIGPHGVKFSWIFNREIML
;
A
#
# COMPACT_ATOMS: atom_id res chain seq x y z
N MET A 1 -10.10 -22.09 -10.74
CA MET A 1 -10.34 -21.46 -9.43
C MET A 1 -9.63 -22.17 -8.28
N LEU A 2 -9.51 -23.51 -8.27
CA LEU A 2 -8.85 -24.29 -7.21
C LEU A 2 -7.57 -23.66 -6.62
N MET A 3 -6.65 -23.21 -7.48
CA MET A 3 -5.40 -22.60 -7.04
C MET A 3 -5.58 -21.28 -6.28
N ILE A 4 -6.56 -20.47 -6.69
CA ILE A 4 -6.91 -19.22 -6.00
C ILE A 4 -7.56 -19.55 -4.65
N GLU A 5 -8.48 -20.51 -4.61
CA GLU A 5 -9.15 -20.96 -3.37
C GLU A 5 -8.13 -21.49 -2.35
N ARG A 6 -7.18 -22.32 -2.80
CA ARG A 6 -6.06 -22.82 -1.98
C ARG A 6 -5.22 -21.67 -1.41
N THR A 7 -4.91 -20.68 -2.26
CA THR A 7 -4.15 -19.49 -1.84
C THR A 7 -4.90 -18.70 -0.77
N VAL A 8 -6.21 -18.48 -0.96
CA VAL A 8 -7.06 -17.77 0.01
C VAL A 8 -7.11 -18.53 1.34
N GLN A 9 -7.25 -19.87 1.30
CA GLN A 9 -7.24 -20.69 2.51
C GLN A 9 -5.92 -20.58 3.29
N TYR A 10 -4.77 -20.63 2.59
CA TYR A 10 -3.47 -20.40 3.22
C TYR A 10 -3.38 -19.00 3.81
N LEU A 11 -3.76 -17.96 3.07
CA LEU A 11 -3.67 -16.58 3.54
C LEU A 11 -4.52 -16.34 4.80
N ILE A 12 -5.76 -16.85 4.83
CA ILE A 12 -6.62 -16.77 6.02
C ILE A 12 -5.98 -17.52 7.20
N GLY A 13 -5.45 -18.72 6.97
CA GLY A 13 -4.80 -19.52 8.01
C GLY A 13 -3.51 -18.91 8.54
N SER A 14 -2.76 -18.21 7.68
CA SER A 14 -1.55 -17.47 8.06
C SER A 14 -1.86 -16.18 8.82
N GLY A 15 -3.01 -15.56 8.55
CA GLY A 15 -3.35 -14.26 9.09
C GLY A 15 -2.41 -13.15 8.60
N MET A 16 -2.29 -12.10 9.40
CA MET A 16 -1.43 -10.96 9.12
C MET A 16 -1.02 -10.29 10.43
N ASP A 17 0.22 -9.80 10.51
CA ASP A 17 0.66 -8.84 11.53
C ASP A 17 0.93 -7.47 10.88
N PRO A 18 0.05 -6.47 11.06
CA PRO A 18 0.24 -5.12 10.55
C PRO A 18 1.20 -4.27 11.43
N GLY A 19 1.68 -4.80 12.56
CA GLY A 19 2.55 -4.05 13.49
C GLY A 19 1.82 -2.92 14.24
N THR A 20 0.50 -3.01 14.39
CA THR A 20 -0.35 -1.97 14.99
C THR A 20 -0.57 -2.13 16.49
N GLU A 21 -0.09 -3.21 17.12
CA GLU A 21 0.03 -3.34 18.58
C GLU A 21 -1.26 -3.09 19.38
N ASN A 22 -2.42 -3.43 18.81
CA ASN A 22 -3.74 -3.11 19.40
C ASN A 22 -3.95 -1.61 19.69
N ASN A 23 -3.12 -0.74 19.11
CA ASN A 23 -3.15 0.69 19.29
C ASN A 23 -4.01 1.33 18.18
N PRO A 24 -5.10 2.02 18.53
CA PRO A 24 -5.98 2.63 17.53
C PRO A 24 -5.29 3.73 16.71
N TYR A 25 -4.29 4.41 17.24
CA TYR A 25 -3.52 5.42 16.48
C TYR A 25 -2.77 4.75 15.33
N LEU A 26 -2.01 3.68 15.63
CA LEU A 26 -1.29 2.90 14.62
C LEU A 26 -2.27 2.25 13.63
N GLY A 27 -3.37 1.68 14.14
CA GLY A 27 -4.41 1.06 13.34
C GLY A 27 -5.04 2.00 12.33
N PHE A 28 -5.44 3.21 12.74
CA PHE A 28 -6.09 4.17 11.83
C PHE A 28 -5.12 4.85 10.86
N VAL A 29 -3.82 4.97 11.21
CA VAL A 29 -2.80 5.37 10.25
C VAL A 29 -2.65 4.28 9.17
N TYR A 30 -2.54 3.02 9.60
CA TYR A 30 -2.44 1.87 8.72
C TYR A 30 -3.64 1.78 7.76
N THR A 31 -4.88 1.85 8.26
CA THR A 31 -6.07 1.76 7.40
C THR A 31 -6.21 2.97 6.48
N SER A 32 -5.90 4.19 6.94
CA SER A 32 -5.92 5.37 6.06
C SER A 32 -4.99 5.21 4.85
N PHE A 33 -3.81 4.62 5.08
CA PHE A 33 -2.86 4.33 4.01
C PHE A 33 -3.36 3.20 3.09
N GLN A 34 -3.77 2.08 3.67
CA GLN A 34 -4.19 0.90 2.90
C GLN A 34 -5.42 1.17 2.04
N GLU A 35 -6.43 1.89 2.54
CA GLU A 35 -7.62 2.23 1.75
C GLU A 35 -7.29 3.14 0.56
N ARG A 36 -6.28 4.00 0.72
CA ARG A 36 -5.79 4.78 -0.41
C ARG A 36 -5.04 3.91 -1.41
N ALA A 37 -4.26 2.94 -0.94
CA ALA A 37 -3.54 2.00 -1.80
C ALA A 37 -4.50 1.11 -2.61
N THR A 38 -5.58 0.62 -2.00
CA THR A 38 -6.62 -0.16 -2.69
C THR A 38 -7.42 0.70 -3.66
N PHE A 39 -7.77 1.95 -3.29
CA PHE A 39 -8.36 2.92 -4.22
C PHE A 39 -7.53 3.10 -5.49
N VAL A 40 -6.21 3.34 -5.33
CA VAL A 40 -5.29 3.49 -6.47
C VAL A 40 -5.23 2.21 -7.30
N SER A 41 -5.03 1.05 -6.66
CA SER A 41 -4.91 -0.24 -7.32
C SER A 41 -6.15 -0.60 -8.14
N HIS A 42 -7.34 -0.42 -7.55
CA HIS A 42 -8.61 -0.68 -8.23
C HIS A 42 -8.89 0.34 -9.34
N GLY A 43 -8.57 1.63 -9.13
CA GLY A 43 -8.68 2.68 -10.14
C GLY A 43 -7.80 2.41 -11.38
N ASN A 44 -6.53 2.03 -11.16
CA ASN A 44 -5.61 1.68 -12.24
C ASN A 44 -6.06 0.41 -12.96
N THR A 45 -6.52 -0.61 -12.24
CA THR A 45 -7.08 -1.83 -12.85
C THR A 45 -8.33 -1.53 -13.68
N ALA A 46 -9.20 -0.63 -13.21
CA ALA A 46 -10.38 -0.20 -13.97
C ALA A 46 -10.01 0.49 -15.28
N ARG A 47 -8.96 1.32 -15.27
CA ARG A 47 -8.42 1.97 -16.46
C ARG A 47 -7.85 0.95 -17.44
N LEU A 48 -7.04 0.00 -16.97
CA LEU A 48 -6.51 -1.10 -17.79
C LEU A 48 -7.62 -1.95 -18.41
N ALA A 49 -8.67 -2.28 -17.65
CA ALA A 49 -9.82 -3.02 -18.15
C ALA A 49 -10.54 -2.26 -19.28
N LYS A 50 -10.73 -0.95 -19.11
CA LYS A 50 -11.34 -0.09 -20.13
C LYS A 50 -10.48 0.01 -21.39
N GLU A 51 -9.16 0.19 -21.23
CA GLU A 51 -8.19 0.21 -22.34
C GLU A 51 -8.15 -1.15 -23.07
N GLY A 52 -8.32 -2.25 -22.33
CA GLY A 52 -8.46 -3.61 -22.87
C GLY A 52 -9.81 -3.92 -23.50
N GLY A 53 -10.74 -2.96 -23.57
CA GLY A 53 -12.05 -3.13 -24.21
C GLY A 53 -13.11 -3.83 -23.36
N ASP A 54 -12.90 -3.96 -22.04
CA ASP A 54 -13.87 -4.55 -21.11
C ASP A 54 -14.52 -3.47 -20.21
N PRO A 55 -15.64 -2.85 -20.65
CA PRO A 55 -16.32 -1.82 -19.88
C PRO A 55 -17.04 -2.37 -18.63
N VAL A 56 -17.32 -3.67 -18.57
CA VAL A 56 -18.00 -4.30 -17.42
C VAL A 56 -17.00 -4.48 -16.30
N LEU A 57 -15.83 -5.05 -16.59
CA LEU A 57 -14.75 -5.18 -15.61
C LEU A 57 -14.29 -3.81 -15.10
N ALA A 58 -14.17 -2.82 -16.00
CA ALA A 58 -13.86 -1.44 -15.60
C ALA A 58 -14.88 -0.87 -14.59
N ARG A 59 -16.17 -1.15 -14.78
CA ARG A 59 -17.23 -0.74 -13.85
C ARG A 59 -17.15 -1.46 -12.50
N ILE A 60 -16.84 -2.75 -12.50
CA ILE A 60 -16.66 -3.53 -11.26
C ILE A 60 -15.52 -2.93 -10.44
N CYS A 61 -14.33 -2.77 -11.04
CA CYS A 61 -13.17 -2.19 -10.37
C CYS A 61 -13.42 -0.75 -9.91
N GLY A 62 -14.07 0.07 -10.75
CA GLY A 62 -14.40 1.46 -10.41
C GLY A 62 -15.39 1.59 -9.26
N THR A 63 -16.37 0.67 -9.16
CA THR A 63 -17.31 0.64 -8.03
C THR A 63 -16.59 0.33 -6.72
N ILE A 64 -15.70 -0.67 -6.72
CA ILE A 64 -14.91 -0.98 -5.53
C ILE A 64 -14.03 0.21 -5.15
N ALA A 65 -13.32 0.82 -6.09
CA ALA A 65 -12.50 2.00 -5.83
C ALA A 65 -13.32 3.15 -5.19
N ALA A 66 -14.56 3.38 -5.64
CA ALA A 66 -15.42 4.41 -5.05
C ALA A 66 -15.76 4.13 -3.57
N ASP A 67 -15.83 2.86 -3.18
CA ASP A 67 -16.03 2.44 -1.79
C ASP A 67 -14.77 2.70 -0.97
N GLU A 68 -13.60 2.29 -1.46
CA GLU A 68 -12.32 2.51 -0.78
C GLU A 68 -12.04 3.99 -0.57
N LYS A 69 -12.45 4.85 -1.52
CA LYS A 69 -12.33 6.30 -1.35
C LYS A 69 -13.14 6.83 -0.16
N ARG A 70 -14.32 6.26 0.09
CA ARG A 70 -15.16 6.61 1.25
C ARG A 70 -14.54 6.09 2.55
N HIS A 71 -13.95 4.90 2.53
CA HIS A 71 -13.22 4.35 3.68
C HIS A 71 -11.99 5.19 4.02
N GLU A 72 -11.14 5.54 3.04
CA GLU A 72 -10.00 6.45 3.21
C GLU A 72 -10.45 7.78 3.83
N LEU A 73 -11.54 8.37 3.32
CA LEU A 73 -12.09 9.62 3.83
C LEU A 73 -12.49 9.50 5.31
N ALA A 74 -13.12 8.39 5.69
CA ALA A 74 -13.55 8.15 7.07
C ALA A 74 -12.35 7.95 8.01
N TYR A 75 -11.41 7.07 7.68
CA TYR A 75 -10.25 6.79 8.53
C TYR A 75 -9.32 8.00 8.66
N SER A 76 -9.09 8.72 7.57
CA SER A 76 -8.25 9.92 7.61
C SER A 76 -8.84 11.01 8.50
N LYS A 77 -10.18 11.15 8.56
CA LYS A 77 -10.85 12.08 9.49
C LYS A 77 -10.64 11.70 10.95
N ILE A 78 -10.49 10.42 11.26
CA ILE A 78 -10.17 9.97 12.62
C ILE A 78 -8.77 10.45 12.99
N ILE A 79 -7.78 10.28 12.11
CA ILE A 79 -6.42 10.79 12.35
C ILE A 79 -6.39 12.31 12.43
N GLU A 80 -7.11 13.02 11.56
CA GLU A 80 -7.27 14.49 11.66
C GLU A 80 -7.78 14.90 13.05
N LYS A 81 -8.74 14.15 13.62
CA LYS A 81 -9.23 14.43 14.96
C LYS A 81 -8.21 14.11 16.06
N LEU A 82 -7.49 13.00 15.93
CA LEU A 82 -6.42 12.63 16.87
C LEU A 82 -5.31 13.68 16.89
N LEU A 83 -4.91 14.22 15.73
CA LEU A 83 -3.93 15.30 15.64
C LEU A 83 -4.39 16.61 16.29
N GLN A 84 -5.71 16.84 16.43
CA GLN A 84 -6.23 18.01 17.15
C GLN A 84 -6.24 17.83 18.67
N VAL A 85 -6.56 16.64 19.15
CA VAL A 85 -6.75 16.39 20.59
C VAL A 85 -5.49 15.86 21.28
N ASP A 86 -4.61 15.21 20.53
CA ASP A 86 -3.39 14.57 21.00
C ASP A 86 -2.28 14.63 19.93
N PRO A 87 -1.81 15.85 19.59
CA PRO A 87 -0.98 16.10 18.41
C PRO A 87 0.37 15.38 18.44
N THR A 88 0.99 15.25 19.62
CA THR A 88 2.31 14.62 19.75
C THR A 88 2.22 13.11 19.57
N GLU A 89 1.32 12.43 20.27
CA GLU A 89 1.19 10.97 20.15
C GLU A 89 0.70 10.56 18.76
N ALA A 90 -0.21 11.33 18.16
CA ALA A 90 -0.62 11.10 16.77
C ALA A 90 0.54 11.23 15.78
N MET A 91 1.39 12.25 15.92
CA MET A 91 2.59 12.40 15.09
C MET A 91 3.59 11.24 15.29
N LEU A 92 3.78 10.80 16.54
CA LEU A 92 4.64 9.67 16.86
C LEU A 92 4.13 8.36 16.23
N ALA A 93 2.82 8.11 16.31
CA ALA A 93 2.17 6.96 15.71
C ALA A 93 2.30 6.94 14.17
N ILE A 94 2.11 8.10 13.52
CA ILE A 94 2.35 8.23 12.07
C ILE A 94 3.80 7.89 11.74
N ALA A 95 4.76 8.47 12.46
CA ALA A 95 6.18 8.20 12.24
C ALA A 95 6.55 6.73 12.50
N ASP A 96 5.96 6.11 13.52
CA ASP A 96 6.20 4.70 13.84
C ASP A 96 5.74 3.76 12.72
N MET A 97 4.49 3.94 12.25
CA MET A 97 3.99 3.17 11.10
C MET A 97 4.85 3.37 9.85
N MET A 98 5.33 4.58 9.60
CA MET A 98 6.24 4.85 8.48
C MET A 98 7.63 4.22 8.65
N LYS A 99 8.16 4.12 9.88
CA LYS A 99 9.44 3.42 10.16
C LYS A 99 9.30 1.91 9.97
N LYS A 100 8.19 1.33 10.44
CA LYS A 100 7.86 -0.09 10.26
C LYS A 100 7.61 -0.45 8.78
N LYS A 101 7.32 0.57 7.95
CA LYS A 101 6.79 0.47 6.59
C LYS A 101 5.36 -0.09 6.63
N ILE A 102 4.51 0.41 5.75
CA ILE A 102 3.14 -0.09 5.67
C ILE A 102 3.15 -1.46 4.99
N THR A 103 3.04 -2.51 5.81
CA THR A 103 3.01 -3.91 5.37
C THR A 103 1.73 -4.21 4.59
N MET A 104 1.82 -4.86 3.43
CA MET A 104 0.62 -5.25 2.69
C MET A 104 -0.12 -6.40 3.40
N PRO A 105 -1.47 -6.38 3.44
CA PRO A 105 -2.24 -7.41 4.14
C PRO A 105 -1.95 -8.83 3.65
N ALA A 106 -1.75 -8.99 2.35
CA ALA A 106 -1.47 -10.27 1.71
C ALA A 106 0.03 -10.60 1.58
N HIS A 107 0.91 -10.00 2.38
CA HIS A 107 2.36 -10.23 2.25
C HIS A 107 2.80 -11.68 2.52
N LEU A 108 1.99 -12.46 3.25
CA LEU A 108 2.20 -13.89 3.51
C LEU A 108 1.48 -14.80 2.48
N MET A 109 1.09 -14.25 1.34
CA MET A 109 0.41 -14.99 0.28
C MET A 109 1.25 -16.17 -0.20
N TYR A 110 0.66 -17.36 -0.18
CA TYR A 110 1.28 -18.62 -0.56
C TYR A 110 0.25 -19.50 -1.26
N ASP A 111 0.59 -20.04 -2.42
CA ASP A 111 -0.31 -20.90 -3.19
C ASP A 111 -0.06 -22.40 -2.97
N GLY A 112 0.87 -22.80 -2.10
CA GLY A 112 1.25 -24.21 -1.94
C GLY A 112 2.49 -24.63 -2.75
N GLU A 113 3.00 -23.76 -3.62
CA GLU A 113 4.13 -24.05 -4.51
C GLU A 113 5.22 -22.97 -4.47
N ASP A 114 4.83 -21.69 -4.54
CA ASP A 114 5.76 -20.56 -4.63
C ASP A 114 5.91 -19.82 -3.30
N PRO A 115 7.04 -19.96 -2.58
CA PRO A 115 7.26 -19.27 -1.32
C PRO A 115 7.47 -17.76 -1.46
N ARG A 116 7.63 -17.24 -2.68
CA ARG A 116 7.82 -15.82 -2.99
C ARG A 116 6.66 -15.23 -3.79
N LEU A 117 5.49 -15.86 -3.71
CA LEU A 117 4.32 -15.50 -4.52
C LEU A 117 3.93 -14.02 -4.36
N PHE A 118 3.99 -13.46 -3.16
CA PHE A 118 3.72 -12.03 -2.95
C PHE A 118 4.73 -11.12 -3.66
N GLU A 119 6.02 -11.45 -3.64
CA GLU A 119 7.06 -10.68 -4.32
C GLU A 119 6.86 -10.72 -5.85
N HIS A 120 6.61 -11.91 -6.40
CA HIS A 120 6.35 -12.08 -7.83
C HIS A 120 5.05 -11.37 -8.26
N PHE A 121 3.97 -11.48 -7.49
CA PHE A 121 2.73 -10.74 -7.73
C PHE A 121 2.97 -9.22 -7.71
N SER A 122 3.70 -8.73 -6.71
CA SER A 122 4.01 -7.30 -6.56
C SER A 122 4.85 -6.78 -7.73
N ALA A 123 5.80 -7.57 -8.23
CA ALA A 123 6.58 -7.22 -9.42
C ALA A 123 5.71 -7.09 -10.67
N VAL A 124 4.72 -7.99 -10.87
CA VAL A 124 3.75 -7.85 -11.98
C VAL A 124 2.90 -6.59 -11.81
N ALA A 125 2.39 -6.32 -10.61
CA ALA A 125 1.58 -5.14 -10.34
C ALA A 125 2.36 -3.83 -10.57
N GLN A 126 3.63 -3.78 -10.14
CA GLN A 126 4.57 -2.68 -10.40
C GLN A 126 4.77 -2.49 -11.91
N ARG A 127 5.10 -3.55 -12.64
CA ARG A 127 5.38 -3.48 -14.08
C ARG A 127 4.17 -3.03 -14.90
N LEU A 128 2.96 -3.45 -14.49
CA LEU A 128 1.71 -3.03 -15.14
C LEU A 128 1.23 -1.63 -14.71
N GLY A 129 1.89 -1.00 -13.74
CA GLY A 129 1.47 0.29 -13.18
C GLY A 129 0.13 0.22 -12.45
N VAL A 130 -0.20 -0.95 -11.87
CA VAL A 130 -1.40 -1.11 -11.04
C VAL A 130 -1.17 -0.49 -9.66
N TYR A 131 -0.04 -0.84 -9.05
CA TYR A 131 0.42 -0.24 -7.80
C TYR A 131 1.94 -0.30 -7.77
N THR A 132 2.56 0.86 -7.58
CA THR A 132 4.00 1.05 -7.66
C THR A 132 4.56 1.64 -6.37
N ALA A 133 5.87 1.61 -6.22
CA ALA A 133 6.53 2.35 -5.14
C ALA A 133 6.37 3.88 -5.27
N ASP A 134 6.13 4.41 -6.47
CA ASP A 134 5.77 5.82 -6.64
C ASP A 134 4.37 6.11 -6.10
N ASP A 135 3.40 5.20 -6.31
CA ASP A 135 2.08 5.31 -5.69
C ASP A 135 2.17 5.30 -4.15
N TYR A 136 3.06 4.48 -3.57
CA TYR A 136 3.34 4.51 -2.13
C TYR A 136 3.80 5.90 -1.67
N ALA A 137 4.73 6.53 -2.41
CA ALA A 137 5.22 7.87 -2.09
C ALA A 137 4.13 8.94 -2.29
N ASP A 138 3.31 8.84 -3.34
CA ASP A 138 2.16 9.72 -3.60
C ASP A 138 1.13 9.65 -2.46
N ILE A 139 0.84 8.45 -1.97
CA ILE A 139 -0.08 8.23 -0.84
C ILE A 139 0.47 8.92 0.42
N LEU A 140 1.77 8.76 0.68
CA LEU A 140 2.43 9.41 1.82
C LEU A 140 2.33 10.94 1.72
N GLU A 141 2.69 11.53 0.57
CA GLU A 141 2.61 12.98 0.33
C GLU A 141 1.17 13.49 0.52
N ALA A 142 0.19 12.77 -0.02
CA ALA A 142 -1.20 13.17 0.09
C ALA A 142 -1.76 13.08 1.52
N LEU A 143 -1.33 12.10 2.32
CA LEU A 143 -1.71 12.01 3.73
C LEU A 143 -1.01 13.09 4.57
N ILE A 144 0.26 13.38 4.30
CA ILE A 144 1.01 14.50 4.91
C ILE A 144 0.28 15.83 4.68
N GLU A 145 -0.10 16.09 3.42
CA GLU A 145 -0.83 17.31 3.04
C GLU A 145 -2.20 17.34 3.72
N ARG A 146 -2.97 16.25 3.62
CA ARG A 146 -4.32 16.16 4.17
C ARG A 146 -4.37 16.41 5.67
N TRP A 147 -3.42 15.85 6.41
CA TRP A 147 -3.32 16.02 7.85
C TRP A 147 -2.62 17.32 8.26
N GLY A 148 -2.12 18.10 7.29
CA GLY A 148 -1.45 19.37 7.53
C GLY A 148 -0.18 19.22 8.36
N LEU A 149 0.51 18.07 8.26
CA LEU A 149 1.59 17.70 9.18
C LEU A 149 2.73 18.72 9.18
N GLU A 150 3.10 19.28 8.02
CA GLU A 150 4.18 20.27 7.92
C GLU A 150 3.90 21.58 8.69
N LYS A 151 2.63 21.91 8.89
CA LYS A 151 2.19 23.16 9.53
C LYS A 151 1.87 22.98 11.01
N MET A 152 2.03 21.77 11.55
CA MET A 152 1.75 21.50 12.96
C MET A 152 2.81 22.15 13.85
N GLU A 153 2.33 22.89 14.85
CA GLU A 153 3.13 23.55 15.87
C GLU A 153 2.78 23.00 17.27
N GLY A 154 3.51 23.44 18.30
CA GLY A 154 3.24 23.03 19.68
C GLY A 154 3.61 21.58 20.02
N LEU A 155 4.30 20.88 19.12
CA LEU A 155 4.81 19.52 19.35
C LEU A 155 5.97 19.51 20.35
N THR A 156 6.07 18.42 21.11
CA THR A 156 7.25 18.14 21.94
C THR A 156 8.50 17.97 21.07
N GLY A 157 9.69 17.90 21.69
CA GLY A 157 10.93 17.66 20.97
C GLY A 157 10.94 16.33 20.19
N GLU A 158 10.26 15.31 20.70
CA GLU A 158 10.09 14.03 20.02
C GLU A 158 9.09 14.12 18.86
N GLY A 159 7.96 14.80 19.09
CA GLY A 159 6.97 15.05 18.04
C GLY A 159 7.56 15.82 16.84
N ARG A 160 8.41 16.82 17.08
CA ARG A 160 9.10 17.54 15.99
C ARG A 160 10.06 16.65 15.20
N ARG A 161 10.84 15.79 15.86
CA ARG A 161 11.70 14.84 15.14
C ARG A 161 10.89 13.84 14.31
N ALA A 162 9.74 13.42 14.81
CA ALA A 162 8.81 12.56 14.08
C ALA A 162 8.21 13.27 12.86
N GLN A 163 7.78 14.53 13.03
CA GLN A 163 7.30 15.40 11.95
C GLN A 163 8.34 15.56 10.84
N ASP A 164 9.58 15.94 11.19
CA ASP A 164 10.68 16.10 10.24
C ASP A 164 10.97 14.81 9.47
N PHE A 165 10.93 13.66 10.17
CA PHE A 165 11.11 12.35 9.55
C PHE A 165 10.01 12.05 8.54
N VAL A 166 8.74 12.21 8.93
CA VAL A 166 7.59 11.88 8.07
C VAL A 166 7.54 12.80 6.86
N CYS A 167 7.65 14.12 7.05
CA CYS A 167 7.57 15.10 5.96
C CYS A 167 8.75 14.97 4.99
N GLY A 168 9.91 14.51 5.47
CA GLY A 168 11.09 14.25 4.62
C GLY A 168 11.14 12.87 3.98
N LEU A 169 10.14 11.99 4.19
CA LEU A 169 10.25 10.58 3.83
C LEU A 169 9.93 10.29 2.36
N ALA A 170 8.91 10.92 1.77
CA ALA A 170 8.50 10.61 0.40
C ALA A 170 9.63 10.79 -0.65
N PRO A 171 10.43 11.88 -0.64
CA PRO A 171 11.57 12.00 -1.55
C PRO A 171 12.64 10.91 -1.34
N ARG A 172 12.75 10.34 -0.13
CA ARG A 172 13.67 9.23 0.15
C ARG A 172 13.15 7.92 -0.42
N VAL A 173 11.83 7.68 -0.33
CA VAL A 173 11.19 6.50 -0.92
C VAL A 173 11.40 6.48 -2.43
N ARG A 174 11.17 7.60 -3.12
CA ARG A 174 11.40 7.71 -4.58
C ARG A 174 12.83 7.40 -4.97
N LYS A 175 13.82 8.00 -4.28
CA LYS A 175 15.25 7.71 -4.54
C LYS A 175 15.64 6.25 -4.29
N LEU A 176 15.01 5.58 -3.34
CA LEU A 176 15.24 4.15 -3.11
C LEU A 176 14.62 3.32 -4.23
N GLN A 177 13.46 3.71 -4.73
CA GLN A 177 12.81 3.06 -5.86
C GLN A 177 13.62 3.20 -7.15
N GLU A 178 14.07 4.40 -7.51
CA GLU A 178 14.92 4.62 -8.69
C GLU A 178 16.13 3.67 -8.70
N ARG A 179 16.77 3.50 -7.54
CA ARG A 179 17.90 2.56 -7.37
C ARG A 179 17.49 1.10 -7.48
N ALA A 180 16.31 0.73 -7.02
CA ALA A 180 15.79 -0.63 -7.14
C ALA A 180 15.46 -0.96 -8.61
N GLU A 181 14.87 -0.03 -9.33
CA GLU A 181 14.59 -0.17 -10.77
C GLU A 181 15.86 -0.28 -11.60
N ASP A 182 16.88 0.53 -11.31
CA ASP A 182 18.18 0.45 -11.98
C ASP A 182 18.85 -0.92 -11.76
N ARG A 183 18.63 -1.54 -10.60
CA ARG A 183 19.09 -2.92 -10.33
C ARG A 183 18.26 -3.95 -11.09
N ALA A 184 16.93 -3.80 -11.10
CA ALA A 184 16.03 -4.70 -11.83
C ALA A 184 16.33 -4.69 -13.34
N LYS A 185 16.56 -3.51 -13.94
CA LYS A 185 16.97 -3.36 -15.35
C LYS A 185 18.26 -4.11 -15.69
N LYS A 186 19.19 -4.23 -14.73
CA LYS A 186 20.45 -4.99 -14.92
C LYS A 186 20.27 -6.49 -14.84
N ILE A 187 19.33 -6.97 -14.02
CA ILE A 187 19.00 -8.41 -13.91
C ILE A 187 18.29 -8.88 -15.19
N GLY A 188 17.54 -7.99 -15.83
CA GLY A 188 16.79 -8.27 -17.04
C GLY A 188 15.45 -8.97 -16.73
N PRO A 189 14.50 -8.94 -17.68
CA PRO A 189 13.20 -9.53 -17.48
C PRO A 189 13.34 -11.06 -17.43
N HIS A 190 12.71 -11.69 -16.45
CA HIS A 190 12.65 -13.15 -16.36
C HIS A 190 11.21 -13.62 -16.22
N GLY A 191 10.93 -14.79 -16.78
CA GLY A 191 9.62 -15.41 -16.68
C GLY A 191 9.41 -16.07 -15.32
N VAL A 192 8.21 -15.94 -14.79
CA VAL A 192 7.74 -16.66 -13.60
C VAL A 192 6.39 -17.30 -13.92
N LYS A 193 6.23 -18.55 -13.51
CA LYS A 193 4.97 -19.28 -13.67
C LYS A 193 4.05 -18.98 -12.49
N PHE A 194 2.79 -18.67 -12.80
CA PHE A 194 1.78 -18.44 -11.78
C PHE A 194 0.72 -19.55 -11.82
N SER A 195 0.50 -20.21 -10.69
CA SER A 195 -0.47 -21.30 -10.57
C SER A 195 -1.92 -20.84 -10.82
N TRP A 196 -2.24 -19.57 -10.50
CA TRP A 196 -3.55 -18.96 -10.74
C TRP A 196 -3.97 -18.94 -12.22
N ILE A 197 -3.00 -18.94 -13.13
CA ILE A 197 -3.21 -18.93 -14.58
C ILE A 197 -2.73 -20.24 -15.23
N PHE A 198 -2.84 -21.36 -14.51
CA PHE A 198 -2.50 -22.69 -15.00
C PHE A 198 -1.01 -22.85 -15.34
N ASN A 199 -0.12 -22.31 -14.49
CA ASN A 199 1.33 -22.36 -14.64
C ASN A 199 1.84 -21.73 -15.95
N ARG A 200 1.05 -20.83 -16.55
CA ARG A 200 1.53 -19.96 -17.62
C ARG A 200 2.55 -18.98 -17.06
N GLU A 201 3.51 -18.64 -17.91
CA GLU A 201 4.63 -17.78 -17.57
C GLU A 201 4.28 -16.31 -17.87
N ILE A 202 4.58 -15.43 -16.92
CA ILE A 202 4.49 -13.98 -17.03
C ILE A 202 5.87 -13.39 -16.77
N MET A 203 6.24 -12.37 -17.55
CA MET A 203 7.48 -11.64 -17.31
C MET A 203 7.35 -10.77 -16.07
N LEU A 204 8.35 -10.83 -15.19
CA LEU A 204 8.55 -9.86 -14.11
C LEU A 204 9.37 -8.67 -14.60
#